data_AF-A0A5C8UGP0-F1
#
_entry.id   AF-A0A5C8UGP0-F1
#
_cell.length_a   1.000
_cell.length_b   1.000
_cell.length_c   1.000
_cell.angle_alpha   90.00
_cell.angle_beta   90.00
_cell.angle_gamma   90.00
#
_symmetry.space_group_name_H-M   'P 1'
#
loop_
_entity.id
_entity.type
_entity.pdbx_description
1 polymer ?
#
loop_
_entity_poly.entity_id
_entity_poly.type
_entity_poly.pdbx_seq_one_letter_code
_entity_poly.pdbx_strand_id
1 'polypeptide(L)' 'MVRLLGPQDRLLKTIERQYPRVEVLVRGNEITLDGDADQVRAAVRLVAALVTMVR' A
#
# COMPACT_ATOMS: atom_id res chain seq x y z
N MET A 1 14.38 -8.39 8.21
CA MET A 1 12.94 -8.23 8.49
C MET A 1 12.56 -6.77 8.28
N VAL A 2 12.15 -6.38 7.06
CA VAL A 2 11.73 -5.00 6.80
C VAL A 2 10.24 -4.92 7.11
N ARG A 3 9.88 -4.27 8.23
CA ARG A 3 8.52 -3.83 8.52
C ARG A 3 8.21 -2.64 7.60
N LEU A 4 7.84 -2.91 6.35
CA LEU A 4 7.31 -1.87 5.45
C LEU A 4 5.99 -1.30 5.99
N LEU A 5 5.28 -2.11 6.77
CA LEU A 5 4.20 -1.68 7.65
C LEU A 5 4.80 -1.55 9.04
N GLY A 6 5.13 -0.31 9.43
CA GLY A 6 5.45 -0.01 10.82
C GLY A 6 4.34 -0.48 11.78
N PRO A 7 4.51 -0.31 13.11
CA PRO A 7 3.62 -0.84 14.16
C PRO A 7 2.15 -0.39 14.14
N GLN A 8 1.67 0.31 13.10
CA GLN A 8 0.35 0.96 13.10
C GLN A 8 -0.46 0.83 11.80
N ASP A 9 -0.04 0.03 10.81
CA ASP A 9 -0.78 -0.19 9.55
C ASP A 9 -1.25 1.11 8.85
N ARG A 10 -0.58 2.23 9.11
CA ARG A 10 -1.03 3.55 8.61
C ARG A 10 -1.02 3.61 7.08
N LEU A 11 -0.04 2.94 6.48
CA LEU A 11 0.10 2.83 5.03
C LEU A 11 -1.11 2.08 4.44
N LEU A 12 -1.42 0.91 5.00
CA LEU A 12 -2.55 0.08 4.57
C LEU A 12 -3.87 0.83 4.71
N LYS A 13 -4.12 1.43 5.88
CA LYS A 13 -5.32 2.25 6.14
C LYS A 13 -5.46 3.45 5.20
N THR A 14 -4.36 4.02 4.74
CA THR A 14 -4.38 5.15 3.79
C THR A 14 -4.81 4.67 2.40
N ILE A 15 -4.26 3.55 1.96
CA ILE A 15 -4.60 2.95 0.65
C ILE A 15 -6.06 2.49 0.64
N GLU A 16 -6.52 1.79 1.68
CA GLU A 16 -7.93 1.36 1.82
C GLU A 16 -8.90 2.54 1.79
N ARG A 17 -8.54 3.68 2.39
CA ARG A 17 -9.36 4.90 2.37
C ARG A 17 -9.36 5.61 1.02
N GLN A 18 -8.22 5.70 0.34
CA GLN A 18 -8.13 6.39 -0.96
C GLN A 18 -8.64 5.54 -2.12
N TYR A 19 -8.53 4.22 -2.02
CA TYR A 19 -8.88 3.28 -3.08
C TYR A 19 -9.77 2.16 -2.53
N PRO A 20 -11.03 2.46 -2.15
CA PRO A 20 -11.94 1.48 -1.55
C PRO A 20 -12.37 0.35 -2.49
N ARG A 21 -12.04 0.47 -3.79
CA ARG A 21 -12.31 -0.55 -4.82
C ARG A 21 -11.07 -1.39 -5.17
N VAL A 22 -9.94 -1.14 -4.50
CA VAL A 22 -8.72 -1.91 -4.67
C VAL A 22 -8.60 -2.88 -3.50
N GLU A 23 -8.54 -4.17 -3.80
CA GLU A 23 -8.26 -5.20 -2.81
C GLU A 23 -6.76 -5.17 -2.49
N VAL A 24 -6.43 -5.12 -1.20
CA VAL A 24 -5.05 -5.04 -0.73
C VAL A 24 -4.76 -6.26 0.14
N LEU A 25 -3.83 -7.09 -0.32
CA LEU A 25 -3.33 -8.23 0.44
C LEU A 25 -1.91 -7.94 0.92
N VAL A 26 -1.67 -8.16 2.21
CA VAL A 26 -0.35 -8.00 2.80
C VAL A 26 0.10 -9.35 3.36
N ARG A 27 1.27 -9.80 2.91
CA ARG A 27 1.92 -11.01 3.45
C ARG A 27 3.38 -10.72 3.78
N GLY A 28 3.66 -10.50 5.06
CA GLY A 28 5.01 -10.20 5.54
C GLY A 28 5.53 -8.87 4.98
N ASN A 29 6.40 -8.94 3.99
CA ASN A 29 7.02 -7.82 3.28
C ASN A 29 6.53 -7.66 1.83
N GLU A 30 5.52 -8.43 1.44
CA GLU A 30 4.91 -8.41 0.12
C GLU A 30 3.52 -7.77 0.20
N ILE A 31 3.23 -6.86 -0.73
CA ILE A 31 1.93 -6.19 -0.88
C ILE A 31 1.40 -6.52 -2.26
N THR A 32 0.20 -7.09 -2.30
CA THR A 32 -0.57 -7.38 -3.51
C THR A 32 -1.70 -6.37 -3.60
N LEU A 33 -1.88 -5.76 -4.78
CA LEU A 33 -2.95 -4.82 -5.09
C LEU A 33 -3.73 -5.40 -6.27
N ASP A 34 -5.04 -5.55 -6.11
CA ASP A 34 -5.92 -6.05 -7.16
C ASP A 34 -7.13 -5.11 -7.35
N GLY A 35 -7.61 -5.00 -8.58
CA GLY A 35 -8.71 -4.12 -8.97
C GLY A 35 -8.42 -3.32 -10.23
N ASP A 36 -9.10 -2.17 -10.35
CA ASP A 36 -8.99 -1.33 -11.54
C ASP A 36 -7.55 -0.89 -11.81
N ALA A 37 -7.10 -1.02 -13.05
CA ALA A 37 -5.71 -0.82 -13.42
C ALA A 37 -5.22 0.62 -13.18
N ASP A 38 -6.08 1.63 -13.31
CA ASP A 38 -5.73 3.02 -13.00
C ASP A 38 -5.61 3.24 -11.49
N GLN A 39 -6.49 2.62 -10.70
CA GLN A 39 -6.43 2.68 -9.25
C GLN A 39 -5.22 1.94 -8.68
N VAL A 40 -4.90 0.75 -9.20
CA VAL A 40 -3.72 -0.02 -8.82
C VAL A 40 -2.45 0.78 -9.13
N ARG A 41 -2.33 1.38 -10.33
CA ARG A 41 -1.20 2.26 -10.68
C ARG A 41 -1.06 3.45 -9.72
N ALA A 42 -2.17 4.06 -9.33
CA ALA A 42 -2.17 5.19 -8.40
C ALA A 42 -1.77 4.77 -6.98
N ALA A 43 -2.25 3.62 -6.50
CA ALA A 43 -1.88 3.03 -5.22
C ALA A 43 -0.39 2.66 -5.17
N VAL A 44 0.17 2.05 -6.23
CA VAL A 44 1.61 1.75 -6.33
C VAL A 44 2.47 3.01 -6.20
N ARG A 45 2.09 4.11 -6.89
CA ARG A 45 2.81 5.39 -6.77
C ARG A 45 2.78 5.95 -5.35
N LEU A 46 1.64 5.85 -4.67
CA LEU A 46 1.49 6.30 -3.29
C LEU A 46 2.39 5.48 -2.35
N VAL A 47 2.37 4.14 -2.48
CA VAL A 47 3.24 3.24 -1.69
C VAL A 47 4.71 3.58 -1.91
N ALA A 48 5.14 3.74 -3.17
CA ALA A 48 6.52 4.08 -3.48
C ALA A 48 6.94 5.40 -2.83
N ALA A 49 6.12 6.44 -2.95
CA ALA A 49 6.39 7.75 -2.34
C ALA A 49 6.52 7.65 -0.82
N LEU A 50 5.61 6.93 -0.16
CA LEU A 50 5.63 6.73 1.29
C LEU A 50 6.89 5.99 1.74
N VAL A 51 7.27 4.90 1.06
CA VAL A 51 8.49 4.13 1.37
C VAL A 51 9.75 4.99 1.20
N THR A 52 9.80 5.85 0.19
CA THR A 52 10.92 6.79 0.01
C THR A 52 11.04 7.79 1.17
N MET A 53 9.93 8.24 1.77
CA MET A 53 9.97 9.19 2.89
C MET A 53 10.42 8.56 4.22
N VAL A 54 10.27 7.24 4.38
CA VAL A 54 10.68 6.53 5.62
C VAL A 54 12.08 5.92 5.51
N ARG A 55 12.76 6.07 4.38
CA ARG A 55 14.11 5.55 4.13
C ARG A 55 15.20 6.51 4.62
#